data_AF-A0A0D0J2C7-F1
#
_entry.id   AF-A0A0D0J2C7-F1
#
_cell.length_a   1.000
_cell.length_b   1.000
_cell.length_c   1.000
_cell.angle_alpha   90.00
_cell.angle_beta   90.00
_cell.angle_gamma   90.00
#
_symmetry.space_group_name_H-M   'P 1'
#
loop_
_entity.id
_entity.type
_entity.pdbx_description
1 polymer ?
#
loop_
_entity_poly.entity_id
_entity_poly.type
_entity_poly.pdbx_seq_one_letter_code
_entity_poly.pdbx_strand_id
1 'polypeptide(L)'
;MTSGFRRLRGRWISSLRLRLMFGSTVLAVLFMLALLPALRGAFLIALEKSVEKRLAADAGALISAARTDDGQLRMPSKLPDEEFDIPDAQLLGFIYDRDGRLVWQSPSTRDISVSYMPRYDGRGDELLRVTDRQGREFYIYDVEIKLLRGESAAFSIVTMQPASDTQALYNDFMTQLYLWLGGALLLLLGLLWFGLTWGFRSLRGLREELDEVEGGTRERLSDEHPRELLRLTGSLNRLLDSERQQRERYRHSLDDLAHSLKTPLSVLQGAAEVIAAKPDNREQSQILQGQIERMSQQIGYQLQRASLRKSGLVRHRVSMTGVVDNLCGALDKVYRDKQVTVLRQFEPWLEIPMERAALLELLGNLLENAYRLCLGQVRISASIEHGACLLCVEDDGPGVPVDQRERILRRGERLDAQHPGQGIGTAVVKDIIESYEGELFLEDSELGGAAFRVRI
;
A
#
# COMPACT_ATOMS: atom_id res chain seq x y z
N MET A 1 -14.36 -30.11 7.43
CA MET A 1 -14.11 -28.72 7.88
C MET A 1 -12.62 -28.36 7.85
N THR A 2 -11.93 -28.58 6.72
CA THR A 2 -10.46 -28.46 6.63
C THR A 2 -9.97 -27.74 5.36
N SER A 3 -10.80 -26.89 4.74
CA SER A 3 -10.43 -26.11 3.54
C SER A 3 -10.41 -24.59 3.76
N GLY A 4 -10.95 -24.07 4.86
CA GLY A 4 -11.04 -22.62 5.14
C GLY A 4 -9.73 -21.98 5.64
N PHE A 5 -8.87 -22.73 6.34
CA PHE A 5 -7.66 -22.17 6.96
C PHE A 5 -6.49 -21.92 6.00
N ARG A 6 -6.52 -22.51 4.80
CA ARG A 6 -5.43 -22.34 3.81
C ARG A 6 -5.58 -21.07 2.97
N ARG A 7 -6.79 -20.54 2.78
CA ARG A 7 -7.02 -19.29 2.00
C ARG A 7 -6.70 -18.01 2.78
N LEU A 8 -6.79 -18.02 4.11
CA LEU A 8 -6.43 -16.86 4.93
C LEU A 8 -4.92 -16.68 5.07
N ARG A 9 -4.14 -17.76 5.04
CA ARG A 9 -2.67 -17.70 5.16
C ARG A 9 -1.98 -17.04 3.95
N GLY A 10 -2.65 -16.99 2.79
CA GLY A 10 -2.12 -16.38 1.56
C GLY A 10 -2.24 -14.86 1.46
N ARG A 11 -3.20 -14.22 2.15
CA ARG A 11 -3.41 -12.75 2.08
C ARG A 11 -2.48 -11.95 3.01
N TRP A 12 -2.05 -12.54 4.13
CA TRP A 12 -1.06 -11.89 5.01
C TRP A 12 0.33 -11.85 4.35
N ILE A 13 0.65 -12.83 3.52
CA ILE A 13 1.95 -12.94 2.83
C ILE A 13 2.00 -12.04 1.58
N SER A 14 0.91 -11.44 1.07
CA SER A 14 0.97 -10.66 -0.18
C SER A 14 1.26 -9.17 -0.01
N SER A 15 1.13 -8.61 1.20
CA SER A 15 1.41 -7.19 1.42
C SER A 15 2.91 -6.95 1.65
N LEU A 16 3.56 -6.22 0.74
CA LEU A 16 4.96 -5.79 0.89
C LEU A 16 5.19 -5.07 2.23
N ARG A 17 4.20 -4.28 2.68
CA ARG A 17 4.21 -3.61 3.99
C ARG A 17 4.33 -4.59 5.14
N LEU A 18 3.53 -5.66 5.14
CA LEU A 18 3.53 -6.64 6.21
C LEU A 18 4.83 -7.45 6.22
N ARG A 19 5.36 -7.80 5.05
CA ARG A 19 6.66 -8.48 4.92
C ARG A 19 7.81 -7.63 5.47
N LEU A 20 7.87 -6.36 5.08
CA LEU A 20 8.90 -5.44 5.56
C LEU A 20 8.78 -5.17 7.05
N MET A 21 7.56 -4.99 7.58
CA MET A 21 7.35 -4.85 9.03
C MET A 21 7.80 -6.09 9.79
N PHE A 22 7.37 -7.28 9.36
CA PHE A 22 7.74 -8.51 10.02
C PHE A 22 9.26 -8.73 9.97
N GLY A 23 9.88 -8.56 8.79
CA GLY A 23 11.32 -8.71 8.62
C GLY A 23 12.14 -7.74 9.49
N SER A 24 11.79 -6.45 9.48
CA SER A 24 12.47 -5.43 10.29
C SER A 24 12.26 -5.64 11.79
N THR A 25 11.05 -6.01 12.21
CA THR A 25 10.73 -6.32 13.62
C THR A 25 11.52 -7.54 14.10
N VAL A 26 11.52 -8.63 13.33
CA VAL A 26 12.27 -9.84 13.66
C VAL A 26 13.76 -9.55 13.74
N LEU A 27 14.31 -8.81 12.78
CA LEU A 27 15.72 -8.43 12.79
C LEU A 27 16.07 -7.57 14.00
N ALA A 28 15.25 -6.58 14.34
CA ALA A 28 15.43 -5.73 15.51
C ALA A 28 15.40 -6.53 16.82
N VAL A 29 14.45 -7.46 16.97
CA VAL A 29 14.34 -8.33 18.13
C VAL A 29 15.55 -9.27 18.22
N LEU A 30 15.95 -9.90 17.11
CA LEU A 30 17.13 -10.77 17.09
C LEU A 30 18.41 -10.01 17.44
N PHE A 31 18.57 -8.79 16.93
CA PHE A 31 19.71 -7.94 17.26
C PHE A 31 19.73 -7.60 18.76
N MET A 32 18.60 -7.20 19.35
CA MET A 32 18.51 -6.94 20.78
C MET A 32 18.78 -8.19 21.63
N LEU A 33 18.27 -9.35 21.22
CA LEU A 33 18.52 -10.62 21.89
C LEU A 33 19.99 -11.04 21.82
N ALA A 34 20.68 -10.75 20.71
CA ALA A 34 22.11 -11.01 20.55
C ALA A 34 22.98 -10.01 21.35
N LEU A 35 22.53 -8.77 21.51
CA LEU A 35 23.24 -7.74 22.27
C LEU A 35 23.24 -8.01 23.78
N LEU A 36 22.15 -8.57 24.31
CA LEU A 36 21.98 -8.87 25.73
C LEU A 36 23.11 -9.75 26.32
N PRO A 37 23.45 -10.94 25.78
CA PRO A 37 24.54 -11.75 26.33
C PRO A 37 25.90 -11.07 26.18
N ALA A 38 26.12 -10.27 25.14
CA ALA A 38 27.37 -9.53 24.95
C ALA A 38 27.57 -8.48 26.05
N LEU A 39 26.54 -7.67 26.32
CA LEU A 39 26.58 -6.66 27.41
C LEU A 39 26.70 -7.31 28.79
N ARG A 40 25.95 -8.39 29.03
CA ARG A 40 26.05 -9.17 30.27
C ARG A 40 27.46 -9.72 30.48
N GLY A 41 28.06 -10.33 29.45
CA GLY A 41 29.41 -10.88 29.50
C GLY A 41 30.46 -9.79 29.73
N ALA A 42 30.36 -8.67 29.01
CA ALA A 42 31.26 -7.53 29.19
C ALA A 42 31.20 -6.95 30.62
N PHE A 43 30.00 -6.85 31.19
CA PHE A 43 29.83 -6.40 32.57
C PHE A 43 30.43 -7.38 33.58
N LEU A 44 30.23 -8.69 33.42
CA LEU A 44 30.82 -9.70 34.31
C LEU A 44 32.35 -9.65 34.30
N ILE A 45 32.96 -9.53 33.12
CA ILE A 45 34.42 -9.38 32.99
C ILE A 45 34.90 -8.10 33.67
N ALA A 46 34.17 -6.98 33.49
CA ALA A 46 34.50 -5.71 34.13
C ALA A 46 34.36 -5.77 35.66
N LEU A 47 33.34 -6.47 36.15
CA LEU A 47 33.06 -6.68 37.57
C LEU A 47 34.17 -7.52 38.22
N GLU A 48 34.53 -8.68 37.65
CA GLU A 48 35.61 -9.52 38.14
C GLU A 48 36.94 -8.77 38.17
N LYS A 49 37.26 -8.00 37.11
CA LYS A 49 38.47 -7.17 37.07
C LYS A 49 38.45 -6.03 38.10
N SER A 50 37.27 -5.50 38.43
CA SER A 50 37.12 -4.49 39.48
C SER A 50 37.36 -5.09 40.85
N VAL A 51 36.81 -6.29 41.09
CA VAL A 51 37.02 -7.08 42.30
C VAL A 51 38.51 -7.41 42.49
N GLU A 52 39.17 -7.91 41.44
CA GLU A 52 40.60 -8.21 41.44
C GLU A 52 41.45 -6.99 41.82
N LYS A 53 41.21 -5.84 41.19
CA LYS A 53 41.93 -4.61 41.52
C LYS A 53 41.71 -4.13 42.94
N ARG A 54 40.49 -4.29 43.46
CA ARG A 54 40.16 -3.91 44.85
C ARG A 54 40.93 -4.81 45.83
N LEU A 55 40.77 -6.12 45.71
CA LEU A 55 41.46 -7.09 46.56
C LEU A 55 43.00 -6.95 46.46
N ALA A 56 43.53 -6.67 45.28
CA ALA A 56 44.96 -6.39 45.11
C ALA A 56 45.44 -5.14 45.86
N ALA A 57 44.63 -4.07 45.86
CA ALA A 57 44.93 -2.86 46.63
C ALA A 57 44.85 -3.12 48.14
N ASP A 58 43.84 -3.88 48.58
CA ASP A 58 43.65 -4.24 49.99
C ASP A 58 44.79 -5.14 50.47
N ALA A 59 45.22 -6.11 49.65
CA ALA A 59 46.38 -6.94 49.92
C ALA A 59 47.63 -6.05 50.05
N GLY A 60 47.86 -5.14 49.09
CA GLY A 60 48.93 -4.15 49.13
C GLY A 60 48.96 -3.31 50.41
N ALA A 61 47.79 -2.91 50.90
CA ALA A 61 47.65 -2.17 52.16
C ALA A 61 48.05 -3.04 53.36
N LEU A 62 47.64 -4.31 53.41
CA LEU A 62 48.09 -5.27 54.43
C LEU A 62 49.61 -5.50 54.37
N ILE A 63 50.20 -5.63 53.16
CA ILE A 63 51.66 -5.74 52.97
C ILE A 63 52.35 -4.53 53.59
N SER A 64 51.87 -3.32 53.29
CA SER A 64 52.49 -2.08 53.77
C SER A 64 52.33 -1.86 55.27
N ALA A 65 51.29 -2.41 55.88
CA ALA A 65 51.02 -2.32 57.32
C ALA A 65 51.79 -3.35 58.14
N ALA A 66 52.06 -4.52 57.55
CA ALA A 66 52.80 -5.61 58.17
C ALA A 66 54.22 -5.18 58.56
N ARG A 67 54.61 -5.45 59.81
CA ARG A 67 55.99 -5.27 60.29
C ARG A 67 56.55 -6.60 60.75
N THR A 68 57.84 -6.82 60.50
CA THR A 68 58.56 -7.99 61.02
C THR A 68 59.47 -7.53 62.16
N ASP A 69 59.21 -8.01 63.37
CA ASP A 69 59.97 -7.70 64.59
C ASP A 69 60.49 -9.03 65.17
N ASP A 70 61.80 -9.18 65.31
CA ASP A 70 62.47 -10.44 65.73
C ASP A 70 62.06 -11.70 64.94
N GLY A 71 61.81 -11.56 63.63
CA GLY A 71 61.39 -12.66 62.76
C GLY A 71 59.93 -13.10 62.92
N GLN A 72 59.16 -12.45 63.80
CA GLN A 72 57.71 -12.63 63.91
C GLN A 72 56.95 -11.50 63.20
N LEU A 73 55.91 -11.88 62.48
CA LEU A 73 55.00 -10.94 61.84
C LEU A 73 54.12 -10.26 62.91
N ARG A 74 54.12 -8.93 62.94
CA ARG A 74 53.25 -8.11 63.79
C ARG A 74 52.43 -7.16 62.93
N MET A 75 51.10 -7.31 63.02
CA MET A 75 50.15 -6.37 62.42
C MET A 75 49.83 -5.25 63.41
N PRO A 76 49.59 -4.01 62.94
CA PRO A 76 49.17 -2.91 63.79
C PRO A 76 47.77 -3.17 64.37
N SER A 77 47.46 -2.53 65.51
CA SER A 77 46.16 -2.65 66.16
C SER A 77 45.01 -1.94 65.44
N LYS A 78 45.34 -1.08 64.45
CA LYS A 78 44.40 -0.46 63.52
C LYS A 78 44.90 -0.74 62.12
N LEU A 79 44.06 -1.36 61.30
CA LEU A 79 44.41 -1.70 59.92
C LEU A 79 44.16 -0.50 58.99
N PRO A 80 44.81 -0.45 57.82
CA PRO A 80 44.64 0.65 56.86
C PRO A 80 43.21 0.76 56.32
N ASP A 81 42.52 -0.37 56.16
CA ASP A 81 41.09 -0.43 55.85
C ASP A 81 40.33 -0.88 57.10
N GLU A 82 39.39 -0.05 57.55
CA GLU A 82 38.56 -0.29 58.73
C GLU A 82 37.67 -1.53 58.56
N GLU A 83 37.36 -1.93 57.32
CA GLU A 83 36.57 -3.14 57.04
C GLU A 83 37.24 -4.40 57.61
N PHE A 84 38.57 -4.47 57.69
CA PHE A 84 39.22 -5.63 58.30
C PHE A 84 39.00 -5.72 59.81
N ASP A 85 38.80 -4.59 60.49
CA ASP A 85 38.68 -4.51 61.96
C ASP A 85 37.23 -4.68 62.44
N ILE A 86 36.24 -4.55 61.55
CA ILE A 86 34.81 -4.66 61.85
C ILE A 86 34.39 -6.15 61.80
N PRO A 87 33.86 -6.73 62.89
CA PRO A 87 33.21 -8.04 62.85
C PRO A 87 32.02 -8.01 61.87
N ASP A 88 31.82 -9.10 61.11
CA ASP A 88 30.81 -9.22 60.04
C ASP A 88 31.05 -8.38 58.78
N ALA A 89 32.16 -7.66 58.69
CA ALA A 89 32.55 -7.00 57.46
C ALA A 89 32.85 -8.02 56.36
N GLN A 90 32.59 -7.61 55.11
CA GLN A 90 32.67 -8.49 53.95
C GLN A 90 34.09 -8.64 53.40
N LEU A 91 35.07 -7.94 53.97
CA LEU A 91 36.48 -8.02 53.59
C LEU A 91 37.27 -8.86 54.60
N LEU A 92 37.91 -9.92 54.10
CA LEU A 92 38.61 -10.92 54.89
C LEU A 92 40.10 -10.90 54.55
N GLY A 93 40.95 -10.85 55.57
CA GLY A 93 42.40 -10.89 55.43
C GLY A 93 43.00 -12.07 56.16
N PHE A 94 43.87 -12.82 55.50
CA PHE A 94 44.65 -13.91 56.07
C PHE A 94 46.12 -13.77 55.69
N ILE A 95 47.01 -14.13 56.60
CA ILE A 95 48.45 -14.19 56.33
C ILE A 95 48.96 -15.57 56.71
N TYR A 96 49.60 -16.25 55.76
CA TYR A 96 50.15 -17.58 55.92
C TYR A 96 51.67 -17.56 55.87
N ASP A 97 52.32 -18.47 56.61
CA ASP A 97 53.74 -18.76 56.47
C ASP A 97 54.01 -19.72 55.30
N ARG A 98 55.30 -19.88 54.95
CA ARG A 98 55.77 -20.76 53.87
C ARG A 98 55.29 -22.21 53.98
N ASP A 99 55.00 -22.70 55.18
CA ASP A 99 54.52 -24.06 55.41
C ASP A 99 52.98 -24.15 55.27
N GLY A 100 52.32 -23.06 54.87
CA GLY A 100 50.88 -22.94 54.71
C GLY A 100 50.13 -22.80 56.04
N ARG A 101 50.82 -22.47 57.13
CA ARG A 101 50.19 -22.28 58.44
C ARG A 101 49.71 -20.84 58.57
N LEU A 102 48.51 -20.69 59.12
CA LEU A 102 47.93 -19.38 59.38
C LEU A 102 48.71 -18.67 60.49
N VAL A 103 49.29 -17.52 60.17
CA VAL A 103 50.07 -16.68 61.10
C VAL A 103 49.21 -15.53 61.64
N TRP A 104 48.31 -15.01 60.82
CA TRP A 104 47.40 -13.94 61.19
C TRP A 104 46.09 -14.00 60.41
N GLN A 105 45.00 -13.56 61.03
CA GLN A 105 43.69 -13.39 60.39
C GLN A 105 43.06 -12.08 60.88
N SER A 106 42.33 -11.39 60.01
CA SER A 106 41.64 -10.15 60.37
C SER A 106 40.48 -10.42 61.35
N PRO A 107 40.14 -9.47 62.23
CA PRO A 107 38.97 -9.58 63.11
C PRO A 107 37.65 -9.92 62.39
N SER A 108 37.50 -9.49 61.13
CA SER A 108 36.34 -9.80 60.27
C SER A 108 36.17 -11.29 59.92
N THR A 109 37.17 -12.15 60.18
CA THR A 109 37.13 -13.59 59.81
C THR A 109 36.57 -14.52 60.88
N ARG A 110 36.17 -14.00 62.06
CA ARG A 110 35.84 -14.82 63.25
C ARG A 110 34.79 -15.92 63.03
N ASP A 111 33.83 -15.69 62.12
CA ASP A 111 32.72 -16.63 61.87
C ASP A 111 32.80 -17.32 60.48
N ILE A 112 33.95 -17.25 59.80
CA ILE A 112 34.10 -17.75 58.43
C ILE A 112 35.25 -18.77 58.35
N SER A 113 34.90 -20.03 58.04
CA SER A 113 35.86 -21.13 57.93
C SER A 113 36.19 -21.45 56.47
N VAL A 114 37.05 -20.66 55.83
CA VAL A 114 37.41 -20.88 54.42
C VAL A 114 38.42 -22.01 54.28
N SER A 115 38.11 -23.00 53.44
CA SER A 115 39.05 -24.08 53.08
C SER A 115 39.91 -23.69 51.86
N TYR A 116 40.76 -22.67 52.02
CA TYR A 116 41.75 -22.26 51.02
C TYR A 116 43.17 -22.51 51.56
N MET A 117 44.07 -22.99 50.71
CA MET A 117 45.50 -23.08 51.01
C MET A 117 46.25 -22.14 50.06
N PRO A 118 47.17 -21.32 50.58
CA PRO A 118 47.94 -20.37 49.78
C PRO A 118 48.77 -21.11 48.73
N ARG A 119 48.93 -20.51 47.56
CA ARG A 119 49.80 -21.04 46.51
C ARG A 119 51.16 -20.36 46.60
N TYR A 120 52.22 -21.17 46.51
CA TYR A 120 53.63 -20.73 46.46
C TYR A 120 54.24 -21.04 45.08
N ASP A 121 53.47 -20.81 44.03
CA ASP A 121 53.80 -21.17 42.63
C ASP A 121 54.20 -19.96 41.77
N GLY A 122 54.24 -18.75 42.36
CA GLY A 122 54.57 -17.50 41.69
C GLY A 122 53.44 -16.94 40.82
N ARG A 123 52.21 -17.46 40.94
CA ARG A 123 50.99 -17.00 40.22
C ARG A 123 49.97 -16.33 41.13
N GLY A 124 50.44 -15.71 42.21
CA GLY A 124 49.61 -15.02 43.20
C GLY A 124 48.88 -13.77 42.69
N ASP A 125 49.07 -13.40 41.43
CA ASP A 125 48.46 -12.21 40.82
C ASP A 125 47.11 -12.48 40.15
N GLU A 126 46.57 -13.70 40.21
CA GLU A 126 45.27 -14.05 39.61
C GLU A 126 44.11 -14.10 40.62
N LEU A 127 42.95 -13.59 40.21
CA LEU A 127 41.71 -13.72 40.97
C LEU A 127 41.20 -15.17 40.92
N LEU A 128 40.98 -15.76 42.09
CA LEU A 128 40.44 -17.11 42.24
C LEU A 128 39.01 -17.06 42.78
N ARG A 129 38.20 -18.05 42.41
CA ARG A 129 36.87 -18.30 43.01
C ARG A 129 36.90 -19.60 43.78
N VAL A 130 36.49 -19.56 45.05
CA VAL A 130 36.45 -20.72 45.93
C VAL A 130 35.10 -20.79 46.63
N THR A 131 34.63 -22.02 46.84
CA THR A 131 33.39 -22.29 47.56
C THR A 131 33.72 -22.86 48.93
N ASP A 132 33.17 -22.26 49.98
CA ASP A 132 33.24 -22.78 51.35
C ASP A 132 32.37 -24.04 51.50
N ARG A 133 32.57 -24.81 52.57
CA ARG A 133 31.80 -26.01 52.96
C ARG A 133 30.30 -25.75 53.07
N GLN A 134 29.90 -24.50 53.33
CA GLN A 134 28.50 -24.06 53.36
C GLN A 134 27.94 -23.70 51.98
N GLY A 135 28.70 -23.88 50.89
CA GLY A 135 28.28 -23.54 49.52
C GLY A 135 28.39 -22.05 49.18
N ARG A 136 28.96 -21.22 50.06
CA ARG A 136 29.19 -19.79 49.83
C ARG A 136 30.39 -19.59 48.90
N GLU A 137 30.21 -18.85 47.82
CA GLU A 137 31.29 -18.50 46.91
C GLU A 137 32.01 -17.22 47.34
N PHE A 138 33.31 -17.19 47.11
CA PHE A 138 34.18 -16.08 47.47
C PHE A 138 35.21 -15.83 46.38
N TYR A 139 35.56 -14.57 46.23
CA TYR A 139 36.68 -14.09 45.43
C TYR A 139 37.93 -14.00 46.30
N ILE A 140 39.04 -14.54 45.82
CA ILE A 140 40.33 -14.60 46.53
C ILE A 140 41.42 -13.97 45.68
N TYR A 141 42.25 -13.15 46.31
CA TYR A 141 43.49 -12.63 45.75
C TYR A 141 44.65 -12.96 46.72
N ASP A 142 45.65 -13.71 46.25
CA ASP A 142 46.71 -14.31 47.08
C ASP A 142 48.10 -13.80 46.67
N VAL A 143 48.67 -12.82 47.38
CA VAL A 143 49.98 -12.24 47.03
C VAL A 143 51.12 -12.88 47.83
N GLU A 144 52.09 -13.43 47.11
CA GLU A 144 53.34 -13.94 47.69
C GLU A 144 54.36 -12.82 47.95
N ILE A 145 54.87 -12.72 49.18
CA ILE A 145 55.93 -11.79 49.57
C ILE A 145 57.26 -12.53 49.71
N LYS A 146 58.27 -12.09 48.94
CA LYS A 146 59.65 -12.55 49.05
C LYS A 146 60.47 -11.56 49.89
N LEU A 147 61.08 -12.01 50.99
CA LEU A 147 61.99 -11.15 51.75
C LEU A 147 63.29 -10.94 50.97
N LEU A 148 63.73 -9.68 50.91
CA LEU A 148 64.94 -9.24 50.19
C LEU A 148 66.27 -9.74 50.82
N ARG A 149 66.23 -10.36 52.01
CA ARG A 149 67.42 -10.80 52.76
C ARG A 149 67.36 -12.29 53.12
N GLY A 150 67.54 -13.14 52.11
CA GLY A 150 68.27 -14.41 52.20
C GLY A 150 67.77 -15.56 53.10
N GLU A 151 67.19 -15.33 54.26
CA GLU A 151 66.81 -16.41 55.19
C GLU A 151 65.46 -16.11 55.88
N SER A 152 64.48 -16.94 55.52
CA SER A 152 63.27 -17.31 56.27
C SER A 152 62.28 -16.23 56.71
N ALA A 153 61.31 -15.93 55.82
CA ALA A 153 59.85 -16.07 56.07
C ALA A 153 59.05 -15.63 54.83
N ALA A 154 58.89 -16.50 53.82
CA ALA A 154 57.97 -16.19 52.72
C ALA A 154 56.53 -16.19 53.26
N PHE A 155 55.87 -15.04 53.22
CA PHE A 155 54.46 -14.91 53.64
C PHE A 155 53.57 -14.84 52.40
N SER A 156 52.40 -15.47 52.47
CA SER A 156 51.31 -15.24 51.53
C SER A 156 50.25 -14.38 52.22
N ILE A 157 49.84 -13.29 51.56
CA ILE A 157 48.78 -12.41 52.02
C ILE A 157 47.57 -12.64 51.14
N VAL A 158 46.52 -13.19 51.76
CA VAL A 158 45.28 -13.56 51.09
C VAL A 158 44.21 -12.57 51.49
N THR A 159 43.66 -11.87 50.51
CA THR A 159 42.46 -11.05 50.67
C THR A 159 41.28 -11.72 50.00
N MET A 160 40.12 -11.63 50.63
CA MET A 160 38.96 -12.37 50.20
C MET A 160 37.68 -11.60 50.47
N GLN A 161 36.71 -11.71 49.57
CA GLN A 161 35.37 -11.16 49.76
C GLN A 161 34.29 -12.13 49.25
N PRO A 162 33.11 -12.20 49.89
CA PRO A 162 31.98 -12.98 49.41
C PRO A 162 31.54 -12.54 48.00
N ALA A 163 31.27 -13.51 47.12
CA ALA A 163 30.70 -13.21 45.80
C ALA A 163 29.29 -12.60 45.91
N SER A 164 28.59 -12.87 47.03
CA SER A 164 27.27 -12.29 47.34
C SER A 164 27.28 -10.77 47.44
N ASP A 165 28.41 -10.14 47.80
CA ASP A 165 28.52 -8.68 47.87
C ASP A 165 28.27 -8.03 46.50
N THR A 166 28.83 -8.67 45.47
CA THR A 166 28.65 -8.22 44.08
C THR A 166 27.30 -8.61 43.48
N GLN A 167 26.53 -9.47 44.14
CA GLN A 167 25.27 -9.99 43.61
C GLN A 167 24.18 -8.92 43.56
N ALA A 168 24.13 -8.01 44.55
CA ALA A 168 23.20 -6.89 44.55
C ALA A 168 23.49 -5.94 43.36
N LEU A 169 24.76 -5.58 43.19
CA LEU A 169 25.22 -4.74 42.08
C LEU A 169 24.89 -5.37 40.72
N TYR A 170 25.09 -6.68 40.58
CA TYR A 170 24.74 -7.42 39.38
C TYR A 170 23.22 -7.44 39.12
N ASN A 171 22.41 -7.72 40.15
CA ASN A 171 20.95 -7.76 40.01
C ASN A 171 20.38 -6.38 39.64
N ASP A 172 20.90 -5.31 40.24
CA ASP A 172 20.53 -3.93 39.92
C ASP A 172 20.90 -3.58 38.48
N PHE A 173 22.13 -3.92 38.06
CA PHE A 173 22.57 -3.77 36.69
C PHE A 173 21.65 -4.52 35.70
N MET A 174 21.30 -5.78 36.00
CA MET A 174 20.44 -6.58 35.11
C MET A 174 19.03 -6.01 35.01
N THR A 175 18.46 -5.56 36.13
CA THR A 175 17.15 -4.88 36.14
C THR A 175 17.17 -3.63 35.26
N GLN A 176 18.18 -2.78 35.44
CA GLN A 176 18.37 -1.58 34.62
C GLN A 176 18.58 -1.94 33.14
N LEU A 177 19.44 -2.92 32.85
CA LEU A 177 19.72 -3.38 31.49
C LEU A 177 18.45 -3.84 30.78
N TYR A 178 17.59 -4.63 31.44
CA TYR A 178 16.32 -5.06 30.85
C TYR A 178 15.36 -3.89 30.62
N LEU A 179 15.26 -2.95 31.55
CA LEU A 179 14.41 -1.76 31.41
C LEU A 179 14.88 -0.88 30.24
N TRP A 180 16.18 -0.56 30.17
CA TRP A 180 16.74 0.26 29.10
C TRP A 180 16.66 -0.43 27.74
N LEU A 181 17.01 -1.72 27.66
CA LEU A 181 16.98 -2.48 26.40
C LEU A 181 15.54 -2.69 25.92
N GLY A 182 14.61 -2.98 26.82
CA GLY A 182 13.18 -3.10 26.53
C GLY A 182 12.58 -1.77 26.06
N GLY A 183 12.89 -0.68 26.76
CA GLY A 183 12.49 0.67 26.35
C GLY A 183 13.05 1.07 24.98
N ALA A 184 14.33 0.80 24.73
CA ALA A 184 14.97 1.05 23.43
C ALA A 184 14.34 0.21 22.31
N LEU A 185 13.99 -1.06 22.57
CA LEU A 185 13.30 -1.91 21.61
C LEU A 185 11.91 -1.36 21.28
N LEU A 186 11.12 -0.97 22.29
CA LEU A 186 9.80 -0.38 22.08
C LEU A 186 9.88 0.92 21.27
N LEU A 187 10.83 1.79 21.59
CA LEU A 187 11.08 3.02 20.84
C LEU A 187 11.45 2.73 19.38
N LEU A 188 12.38 1.81 19.15
CA LEU A 188 12.81 1.39 17.82
C LEU A 188 11.63 0.83 16.99
N LEU A 189 10.81 -0.03 17.60
CA LEU A 189 9.62 -0.59 16.94
C LEU A 189 8.59 0.49 16.63
N GLY A 190 8.38 1.46 17.54
CA GLY A 190 7.52 2.61 17.31
C GLY A 190 7.99 3.48 16.13
N LEU A 191 9.29 3.76 16.07
CA LEU A 191 9.92 4.51 14.98
C LEU A 191 9.83 3.77 13.63
N LEU A 192 10.10 2.46 13.63
CA LEU A 192 9.94 1.61 12.44
C LEU A 192 8.48 1.59 11.96
N TRP A 193 7.53 1.46 12.89
CA TRP A 193 6.11 1.50 12.56
C TRP A 193 5.72 2.84 11.95
N PHE A 194 6.12 3.94 12.58
CA PHE A 194 5.86 5.29 12.10
C PHE A 194 6.48 5.55 10.72
N GLY A 195 7.76 5.25 10.53
CA GLY A 195 8.45 5.45 9.25
C GLY A 195 7.83 4.64 8.10
N LEU A 196 7.49 3.37 8.36
CA LEU A 196 6.83 2.53 7.35
C LEU A 196 5.41 3.03 7.06
N THR A 197 4.62 3.38 8.07
CA THR A 197 3.25 3.87 7.86
C THR A 197 3.21 5.19 7.11
N TRP A 198 4.14 6.11 7.41
CA TRP A 198 4.34 7.34 6.66
C TRP A 198 4.74 7.06 5.22
N GLY A 199 5.76 6.22 5.00
CA GLY A 199 6.26 5.88 3.66
C GLY A 199 5.22 5.20 2.77
N PHE A 200 4.38 4.32 3.31
CA PHE A 200 3.29 3.69 2.55
C PHE A 200 2.07 4.59 2.34
N ARG A 201 1.99 5.76 2.99
CA ARG A 201 0.89 6.71 2.79
C ARG A 201 1.01 7.40 1.42
N SER A 202 2.21 7.79 1.01
CA SER A 202 2.44 8.40 -0.31
C SER A 202 2.10 7.46 -1.47
N LEU A 203 2.42 6.16 -1.34
CA LEU A 203 2.06 5.15 -2.34
C LEU A 203 0.54 4.96 -2.48
N ARG A 204 -0.22 5.13 -1.39
CA ARG A 204 -1.68 5.11 -1.45
C ARG A 204 -2.23 6.34 -2.17
N GLY A 205 -1.67 7.52 -1.89
CA GLY A 205 -2.02 8.74 -2.62
C GLY A 205 -1.78 8.60 -4.12
N LEU A 206 -0.60 8.09 -4.54
CA LEU A 206 -0.32 7.86 -5.96
C LEU A 206 -1.31 6.88 -6.62
N ARG A 207 -1.74 5.85 -5.90
CA ARG A 207 -2.75 4.91 -6.40
C ARG A 207 -4.10 5.60 -6.56
N GLU A 208 -4.53 6.38 -5.57
CA GLU A 208 -5.77 7.15 -5.63
C GLU A 208 -5.75 8.14 -6.81
N GLU A 209 -4.65 8.85 -7.03
CA GLU A 209 -4.50 9.74 -8.21
C GLU A 209 -4.56 8.97 -9.53
N LEU A 210 -4.00 7.75 -9.58
CA LEU A 210 -4.08 6.92 -10.78
C LEU A 210 -5.51 6.42 -11.04
N ASP A 211 -6.22 6.01 -9.99
CA ASP A 211 -7.63 5.60 -10.06
C ASP A 211 -8.52 6.81 -10.47
N GLU A 212 -8.17 8.05 -10.07
CA GLU A 212 -8.81 9.29 -10.54
C GLU A 212 -8.54 9.60 -12.01
N VAL A 213 -7.30 9.40 -12.48
CA VAL A 213 -6.95 9.57 -13.89
C VAL A 213 -7.64 8.52 -14.75
N GLU A 214 -7.70 7.27 -14.28
CA GLU A 214 -8.51 6.23 -14.90
C GLU A 214 -9.98 6.64 -14.90
N GLY A 215 -10.54 7.09 -13.77
CA GLY A 215 -11.92 7.60 -13.67
C GLY A 215 -12.21 8.89 -14.46
N GLY A 216 -11.21 9.54 -15.05
CA GLY A 216 -11.32 10.79 -15.80
C GLY A 216 -11.72 12.02 -14.98
N THR A 217 -11.67 11.93 -13.65
CA THR A 217 -11.84 13.09 -12.77
C THR A 217 -10.59 13.97 -12.77
N ARG A 218 -9.45 13.40 -13.21
CA ARG A 218 -8.16 14.08 -13.21
C ARG A 218 -7.39 13.85 -14.50
N GLU A 219 -6.69 14.88 -14.96
CA GLU A 219 -5.91 14.78 -16.20
C GLU A 219 -4.48 14.28 -16.00
N ARG A 220 -3.85 14.54 -14.86
CA ARG A 220 -2.43 14.21 -14.63
C ARG A 220 -2.17 13.88 -13.16
N LEU A 221 -1.16 13.04 -12.93
CA LEU A 221 -0.62 12.77 -11.60
C LEU A 221 0.08 14.02 -11.06
N SER A 222 0.01 14.29 -9.74
CA SER A 222 0.70 15.45 -9.14
C SER A 222 2.22 15.31 -9.16
N ASP A 223 2.89 16.44 -8.97
CA ASP A 223 4.32 16.52 -8.67
C ASP A 223 4.60 16.53 -7.14
N GLU A 224 3.57 16.38 -6.30
CA GLU A 224 3.68 16.40 -4.84
C GLU A 224 4.02 15.03 -4.26
N HIS A 225 5.02 14.37 -4.84
CA HIS A 225 5.49 13.05 -4.42
C HIS A 225 6.97 13.07 -4.01
N PRO A 226 7.40 12.14 -3.14
CA PRO A 226 8.82 11.94 -2.83
C PRO A 226 9.67 11.80 -4.09
N ARG A 227 10.94 12.21 -4.03
CA ARG A 227 11.86 12.24 -5.18
C ARG A 227 11.98 10.88 -5.87
N GLU A 228 11.86 9.80 -5.11
CA GLU A 228 11.87 8.42 -5.58
C GLU A 228 10.69 8.11 -6.52
N LEU A 229 9.53 8.75 -6.31
CA LEU A 229 8.32 8.57 -7.11
C LEU A 229 8.21 9.58 -8.25
N LEU A 230 8.85 10.76 -8.18
CA LEU A 230 8.79 11.78 -9.23
C LEU A 230 9.20 11.27 -10.61
N ARG A 231 10.19 10.36 -10.67
CA ARG A 231 10.61 9.76 -11.94
C ARG A 231 9.52 8.85 -12.53
N LEU A 232 8.79 8.14 -11.67
CA LEU A 232 7.70 7.26 -12.07
C LEU A 232 6.48 8.07 -12.52
N THR A 233 6.06 9.06 -11.72
CA THR A 233 4.93 9.95 -12.05
C THR A 233 5.18 10.69 -13.35
N GLY A 234 6.39 11.24 -13.55
CA GLY A 234 6.77 11.88 -14.81
C GLY A 234 6.77 10.93 -16.00
N SER A 235 7.11 9.65 -15.81
CA SER A 235 7.05 8.65 -16.89
C SER A 235 5.62 8.25 -17.24
N LEU A 236 4.75 8.12 -16.23
CA LEU A 236 3.33 7.86 -16.42
C LEU A 236 2.64 9.05 -17.10
N ASN A 237 2.92 10.28 -16.66
CA ASN A 237 2.39 11.49 -17.29
C ASN A 237 2.79 11.59 -18.77
N ARG A 238 4.04 11.27 -19.15
CA ARG A 238 4.44 11.22 -20.57
C ARG A 238 3.68 10.17 -21.37
N LEU A 239 3.40 9.01 -20.78
CA LEU A 239 2.61 7.97 -21.44
C LEU A 239 1.16 8.42 -21.64
N LEU A 240 0.55 9.04 -20.62
CA LEU A 240 -0.79 9.60 -20.69
C LEU A 240 -0.88 10.70 -21.76
N ASP A 241 0.08 11.61 -21.80
CA ASP A 241 0.14 12.68 -22.80
C ASP A 241 0.31 12.09 -24.23
N SER A 242 1.14 11.06 -24.39
CA SER A 242 1.33 10.38 -25.68
C SER A 242 0.07 9.67 -26.17
N GLU A 243 -0.66 9.00 -25.28
CA GLU A 243 -1.94 8.33 -25.60
C GLU A 243 -2.97 9.36 -26.07
N ARG A 244 -3.12 10.47 -25.34
CA ARG A 244 -4.02 11.57 -25.71
C ARG A 244 -3.69 12.14 -27.07
N GLN A 245 -2.42 12.46 -27.31
CA GLN A 245 -1.98 13.01 -28.58
C GLN A 245 -2.16 12.02 -29.75
N GLN A 246 -2.02 10.72 -29.49
CA GLN A 246 -2.29 9.69 -30.49
C GLN A 246 -3.79 9.60 -30.81
N ARG A 247 -4.63 9.68 -29.78
CA ARG A 247 -6.10 9.67 -29.93
C ARG A 247 -6.62 10.90 -30.66
N GLU A 248 -6.12 12.09 -30.34
CA GLU A 248 -6.47 13.33 -31.05
C GLU A 248 -6.08 13.26 -32.53
N ARG A 249 -4.86 12.80 -32.83
CA ARG A 249 -4.41 12.58 -34.22
C ARG A 249 -5.27 11.55 -34.96
N TYR A 250 -5.68 10.49 -34.27
CA TYR A 250 -6.58 9.49 -34.84
C TYR A 250 -7.95 10.09 -35.17
N ARG A 251 -8.55 10.89 -34.26
CA ARG A 251 -9.80 11.62 -34.52
C ARG A 251 -9.70 12.57 -35.71
N HIS A 252 -8.66 13.41 -35.74
CA HIS A 252 -8.44 14.33 -36.87
C HIS A 252 -8.29 13.58 -38.20
N SER A 253 -7.55 12.47 -38.21
CA SER A 253 -7.40 11.63 -39.41
C SER A 253 -8.73 11.03 -39.89
N LEU A 254 -9.61 10.64 -38.95
CA LEU A 254 -10.96 10.16 -39.28
C LEU A 254 -11.83 11.29 -39.84
N ASP A 255 -11.78 12.49 -39.26
CA ASP A 255 -12.54 13.65 -39.78
C ASP A 255 -12.10 14.02 -41.20
N ASP A 256 -10.79 14.00 -41.47
CA ASP A 256 -10.23 14.26 -42.80
C ASP A 256 -10.63 13.17 -43.81
N LEU A 257 -10.63 11.89 -43.39
CA LEU A 257 -11.14 10.77 -44.18
C LEU A 257 -12.65 10.93 -44.47
N ALA A 258 -13.44 11.39 -43.49
CA ALA A 258 -14.85 11.67 -43.67
C ALA A 258 -15.09 12.71 -44.75
N HIS A 259 -14.35 13.83 -44.68
CA HIS A 259 -14.50 14.93 -45.60
C HIS A 259 -14.07 14.54 -47.03
N SER A 260 -12.94 13.85 -47.16
CA SER A 260 -12.40 13.39 -48.44
C SER A 260 -13.28 12.33 -49.12
N LEU A 261 -14.06 11.54 -48.37
CA LEU A 261 -14.99 10.57 -48.92
C LEU A 261 -16.37 11.17 -49.25
N LYS A 262 -16.84 12.15 -48.46
CA LYS A 262 -18.14 12.81 -48.68
C LYS A 262 -18.18 13.59 -50.00
N THR A 263 -17.08 14.27 -50.33
CA THR A 263 -16.96 15.09 -51.55
C THR A 263 -17.16 14.29 -52.86
N PRO A 264 -16.44 13.18 -53.12
CA PRO A 264 -16.66 12.37 -54.32
C PRO A 264 -18.02 11.67 -54.32
N LEU A 265 -18.55 11.29 -53.15
CA LEU A 265 -19.91 10.75 -53.04
C LEU A 265 -20.97 11.77 -53.48
N SER A 266 -20.86 13.04 -53.05
CA SER A 266 -21.77 14.10 -53.49
C SER A 266 -21.68 14.36 -55.00
N VAL A 267 -20.49 14.28 -55.59
CA VAL A 267 -20.31 14.39 -57.04
C VAL A 267 -20.98 13.23 -57.78
N LEU A 268 -20.81 12.00 -57.29
CA LEU A 268 -21.49 10.83 -57.85
C LEU A 268 -23.01 10.94 -57.72
N GLN A 269 -23.51 11.46 -56.61
CA GLN A 269 -24.93 11.65 -56.36
C GLN A 269 -25.53 12.68 -57.33
N GLY A 270 -24.87 13.82 -57.53
CA GLY A 270 -25.28 14.82 -58.53
C GLY A 270 -25.20 14.29 -59.97
N ALA A 271 -24.17 13.51 -60.31
CA ALA A 271 -24.08 12.87 -61.64
C ALA A 271 -25.23 11.86 -61.85
N ALA A 272 -25.60 11.09 -60.84
CA ALA A 272 -26.72 10.15 -60.90
C ALA A 272 -28.08 10.87 -61.05
N GLU A 273 -28.28 12.02 -60.39
CA GLU A 273 -29.47 12.86 -60.56
C GLU A 273 -29.61 13.40 -62.00
N VAL A 274 -28.51 13.82 -62.61
CA VAL A 274 -28.49 14.29 -64.01
C VAL A 274 -28.84 13.16 -64.99
N ILE A 275 -28.38 11.93 -64.73
CA ILE A 275 -28.72 10.76 -65.56
C ILE A 275 -30.19 10.37 -65.35
N ALA A 276 -30.72 10.51 -64.13
CA ALA A 276 -32.13 10.24 -63.79
C ALA A 276 -33.12 11.16 -64.51
N ALA A 277 -32.68 12.37 -64.91
CA ALA A 277 -33.50 13.32 -65.65
C ALA A 277 -33.79 12.90 -67.11
N LYS A 278 -33.12 11.86 -67.64
CA LYS A 278 -33.38 11.33 -68.99
C LYS A 278 -34.39 10.17 -68.97
N PRO A 279 -35.44 10.19 -69.82
CA PRO A 279 -36.55 9.22 -69.76
C PRO A 279 -36.15 7.74 -69.94
N ASP A 280 -35.14 7.45 -70.78
CA ASP A 280 -34.69 6.08 -71.10
C ASP A 280 -33.85 5.41 -70.00
N ASN A 281 -33.31 6.17 -69.03
CA ASN A 281 -32.33 5.67 -68.06
C ASN A 281 -32.84 5.65 -66.61
N ARG A 282 -34.16 5.71 -66.42
CA ARG A 282 -34.79 5.86 -65.10
C ARG A 282 -34.45 4.71 -64.15
N GLU A 283 -34.49 3.48 -64.64
CA GLU A 283 -34.26 2.26 -63.85
C GLU A 283 -32.78 2.12 -63.43
N GLN A 284 -31.85 2.36 -64.37
CA GLN A 284 -30.40 2.34 -64.08
C GLN A 284 -29.96 3.48 -63.17
N SER A 285 -30.59 4.65 -63.26
CA SER A 285 -30.30 5.79 -62.36
C SER A 285 -30.78 5.54 -60.94
N GLN A 286 -31.93 4.88 -60.75
CA GLN A 286 -32.41 4.47 -59.42
C GLN A 286 -31.48 3.45 -58.76
N ILE A 287 -30.97 2.48 -59.52
CA ILE A 287 -29.98 1.52 -59.01
C ILE A 287 -28.70 2.24 -58.58
N LEU A 288 -28.20 3.17 -59.40
CA LEU A 288 -26.96 3.91 -59.15
C LEU A 288 -27.09 4.85 -57.94
N GLN A 289 -28.19 5.61 -57.83
CA GLN A 289 -28.50 6.41 -56.65
C GLN A 289 -28.55 5.54 -55.39
N GLY A 290 -29.25 4.39 -55.45
CA GLY A 290 -29.29 3.44 -54.35
C GLY A 290 -27.90 2.92 -53.95
N GLN A 291 -26.97 2.70 -54.89
CA GLN A 291 -25.59 2.31 -54.56
C GLN A 291 -24.81 3.42 -53.84
N ILE A 292 -24.90 4.65 -54.36
CA ILE A 292 -24.18 5.80 -53.82
C ILE A 292 -24.67 6.12 -52.40
N GLU A 293 -25.98 6.04 -52.19
CA GLU A 293 -26.61 6.26 -50.90
C GLU A 293 -26.17 5.21 -49.87
N ARG A 294 -26.10 3.92 -50.28
CA ARG A 294 -25.54 2.85 -49.43
C ARG A 294 -24.07 3.05 -49.10
N MET A 295 -23.24 3.47 -50.06
CA MET A 295 -21.83 3.76 -49.80
C MET A 295 -21.65 4.92 -48.82
N SER A 296 -22.43 5.99 -48.99
CA SER A 296 -22.43 7.14 -48.09
C SER A 296 -22.81 6.74 -46.66
N GLN A 297 -23.85 5.91 -46.52
CA GLN A 297 -24.27 5.35 -45.23
C GLN A 297 -23.16 4.50 -44.60
N GLN A 298 -22.56 3.59 -45.37
CA GLN A 298 -21.56 2.66 -44.87
C GLN A 298 -20.28 3.38 -44.44
N ILE A 299 -19.89 4.43 -45.16
CA ILE A 299 -18.73 5.27 -44.83
C ILE A 299 -19.01 6.11 -43.58
N GLY A 300 -20.13 6.85 -43.55
CA GLY A 300 -20.51 7.66 -42.39
C GLY A 300 -20.57 6.82 -41.12
N TYR A 301 -21.15 5.64 -41.23
CA TYR A 301 -21.23 4.66 -40.16
C TYR A 301 -19.86 4.16 -39.67
N GLN A 302 -18.93 3.79 -40.57
CA GLN A 302 -17.59 3.30 -40.14
C GLN A 302 -16.75 4.40 -39.48
N LEU A 303 -16.88 5.64 -39.96
CA LEU A 303 -16.18 6.79 -39.39
C LEU A 303 -16.70 7.13 -37.99
N GLN A 304 -18.03 7.15 -37.84
CA GLN A 304 -18.68 7.35 -36.56
C GLN A 304 -18.31 6.24 -35.57
N ARG A 305 -18.33 4.97 -36.01
CA ARG A 305 -17.92 3.82 -35.20
C ARG A 305 -16.45 3.88 -34.79
N ALA A 306 -15.56 4.36 -35.66
CA ALA A 306 -14.15 4.54 -35.33
C ALA A 306 -13.94 5.68 -34.32
N SER A 307 -14.79 6.72 -34.34
CA SER A 307 -14.81 7.79 -33.35
C SER A 307 -15.41 7.36 -32.00
N LEU A 308 -16.28 6.35 -31.98
CA LEU A 308 -16.98 5.86 -30.77
C LEU A 308 -16.27 4.68 -30.06
N ARG A 309 -15.17 4.14 -30.61
CA ARG A 309 -14.46 3.01 -29.98
C ARG A 309 -13.85 3.39 -28.62
N LYS A 310 -14.24 2.63 -27.58
CA LYS A 310 -13.72 2.58 -26.19
C LYS A 310 -12.59 3.59 -25.91
N SER A 311 -12.93 4.70 -25.25
CA SER A 311 -12.03 5.35 -24.30
C SER A 311 -11.85 4.38 -23.13
N GLY A 312 -11.00 3.36 -23.31
CA GLY A 312 -10.94 2.16 -22.48
C GLY A 312 -10.50 2.35 -21.03
N LEU A 313 -10.44 3.58 -20.54
CA LEU A 313 -10.03 3.92 -19.19
C LEU A 313 -11.09 4.75 -18.45
N VAL A 314 -11.86 5.62 -19.12
CA VAL A 314 -12.69 6.62 -18.42
C VAL A 314 -14.16 6.25 -18.30
N ARG A 315 -14.60 5.96 -17.06
CA ARG A 315 -16.03 5.89 -16.70
C ARG A 315 -16.61 7.30 -16.62
N HIS A 316 -16.96 7.87 -17.76
CA HIS A 316 -17.68 9.14 -17.80
C HIS A 316 -19.10 8.96 -17.23
N ARG A 317 -19.48 9.82 -16.29
CA ARG A 317 -20.86 9.98 -15.81
C ARG A 317 -21.41 11.30 -16.31
N VAL A 318 -22.59 11.27 -16.91
CA VAL A 318 -23.18 12.45 -17.55
C VAL A 318 -24.58 12.68 -17.01
N SER A 319 -24.85 13.93 -16.59
CA SER A 319 -26.19 14.35 -16.14
C SER A 319 -27.21 14.14 -17.26
N MET A 320 -28.23 13.33 -16.97
CA MET A 320 -29.33 13.03 -17.89
C MET A 320 -30.13 14.29 -18.25
N THR A 321 -30.46 15.08 -17.23
CA THR A 321 -31.25 16.32 -17.35
C THR A 321 -30.65 17.28 -18.38
N GLY A 322 -29.34 17.55 -18.28
CA GLY A 322 -28.67 18.47 -19.18
C GLY A 322 -28.64 18.00 -20.64
N VAL A 323 -28.60 16.69 -20.89
CA VAL A 323 -28.65 16.15 -22.27
C VAL A 323 -30.06 16.21 -22.83
N VAL A 324 -31.06 15.77 -22.06
CA VAL A 324 -32.47 15.78 -22.47
C VAL A 324 -32.95 17.20 -22.75
N ASP A 325 -32.65 18.17 -21.88
CA ASP A 325 -33.07 19.56 -22.07
C ASP A 325 -32.52 20.16 -23.37
N ASN A 326 -31.25 19.89 -23.66
CA ASN A 326 -30.61 20.36 -24.90
C ASN A 326 -31.26 19.74 -26.15
N LEU A 327 -31.53 18.44 -26.14
CA LEU A 327 -32.12 17.73 -27.27
C LEU A 327 -33.59 18.11 -27.48
N CYS A 328 -34.41 18.10 -26.42
CA CYS A 328 -35.80 18.54 -26.49
C CYS A 328 -35.89 20.00 -26.98
N GLY A 329 -35.07 20.91 -26.45
CA GLY A 329 -35.07 22.31 -26.87
C GLY A 329 -34.67 22.52 -28.35
N ALA A 330 -33.88 21.61 -28.93
CA ALA A 330 -33.57 21.61 -30.35
C ALA A 330 -34.74 21.02 -31.18
N LEU A 331 -35.28 19.87 -30.76
CA LEU A 331 -36.36 19.17 -31.46
C LEU A 331 -37.69 19.94 -31.42
N ASP A 332 -38.01 20.63 -30.32
CA ASP A 332 -39.18 21.50 -30.20
C ASP A 332 -39.15 22.65 -31.22
N LYS A 333 -37.96 23.10 -31.64
CA LYS A 333 -37.83 24.11 -32.69
C LYS A 333 -38.06 23.52 -34.08
N VAL A 334 -37.58 22.30 -34.33
CA VAL A 334 -37.70 21.60 -35.61
C VAL A 334 -39.14 21.14 -35.84
N TYR A 335 -39.80 20.61 -34.82
CA TYR A 335 -41.15 20.06 -34.86
C TYR A 335 -42.19 20.98 -34.20
N ARG A 336 -41.97 22.30 -34.22
CA ARG A 336 -42.81 23.30 -33.55
C ARG A 336 -44.30 23.14 -33.84
N ASP A 337 -44.65 22.80 -35.08
CA ASP A 337 -46.03 22.70 -35.53
C ASP A 337 -46.79 21.51 -34.93
N LYS A 338 -46.08 20.49 -34.42
CA LYS A 338 -46.70 19.32 -33.76
C LYS A 338 -47.07 19.56 -32.29
N GLN A 339 -46.47 20.57 -31.64
CA GLN A 339 -46.69 20.86 -30.22
C GLN A 339 -46.50 19.63 -29.30
N VAL A 340 -45.39 18.91 -29.48
CA VAL A 340 -45.08 17.68 -28.73
C VAL A 340 -44.90 17.98 -27.24
N THR A 341 -45.58 17.22 -26.38
CA THR A 341 -45.43 17.28 -24.92
C THR A 341 -44.48 16.17 -24.45
N VAL A 342 -43.36 16.54 -23.81
CA VAL A 342 -42.37 15.59 -23.30
C VAL A 342 -42.53 15.38 -21.80
N LEU A 343 -42.84 14.15 -21.39
CA LEU A 343 -42.89 13.72 -19.99
C LEU A 343 -41.53 13.13 -19.57
N ARG A 344 -40.97 13.64 -18.47
CA ARG A 344 -39.66 13.20 -17.94
C ARG A 344 -39.90 12.44 -16.64
N GLN A 345 -39.49 11.18 -16.62
CA GLN A 345 -39.65 10.27 -15.49
C GLN A 345 -38.28 9.73 -15.06
N PHE A 346 -37.46 10.61 -14.51
CA PHE A 346 -36.18 10.28 -13.90
C PHE A 346 -35.79 11.37 -12.90
N GLU A 347 -34.91 11.03 -11.97
CA GLU A 347 -34.45 11.99 -10.96
C GLU A 347 -33.56 13.08 -11.58
N PRO A 348 -33.69 14.37 -11.19
CA PRO A 348 -32.91 15.47 -11.79
C PRO A 348 -31.38 15.32 -11.67
N TRP A 349 -30.93 14.60 -10.63
CA TRP A 349 -29.52 14.31 -10.36
C TRP A 349 -29.04 12.97 -10.95
N LEU A 350 -29.86 12.30 -11.78
CA LEU A 350 -29.47 11.04 -12.40
C LEU A 350 -28.29 11.24 -13.35
N GLU A 351 -27.24 10.44 -13.15
CA GLU A 351 -26.07 10.40 -14.01
C GLU A 351 -25.95 9.04 -14.71
N ILE A 352 -25.80 9.06 -16.03
CA ILE A 352 -25.68 7.87 -16.87
C ILE A 352 -24.20 7.52 -17.05
N PRO A 353 -23.79 6.24 -16.88
CA PRO A 353 -22.40 5.80 -17.04
C PRO A 353 -22.01 5.66 -18.53
N MET A 354 -22.12 6.76 -19.28
CA MET A 354 -21.86 6.83 -20.71
C MET A 354 -21.10 8.11 -21.05
N GLU A 355 -20.26 8.06 -22.09
CA GLU A 355 -19.63 9.27 -22.66
C GLU A 355 -20.69 10.27 -23.15
N ARG A 356 -20.47 11.57 -22.90
CA ARG A 356 -21.44 12.62 -23.25
C ARG A 356 -21.80 12.60 -24.73
N ALA A 357 -20.82 12.38 -25.61
CA ALA A 357 -21.05 12.30 -27.06
C ALA A 357 -21.93 11.09 -27.42
N ALA A 358 -21.63 9.91 -26.86
CA ALA A 358 -22.42 8.71 -27.08
C ALA A 358 -23.86 8.86 -26.56
N LEU A 359 -24.05 9.46 -25.38
CA LEU A 359 -25.38 9.67 -24.81
C LEU A 359 -26.21 10.68 -25.63
N LEU A 360 -25.58 11.77 -26.09
CA LEU A 360 -26.22 12.75 -26.99
C LEU A 360 -26.66 12.09 -28.29
N GLU A 361 -25.84 11.21 -28.85
CA GLU A 361 -26.14 10.54 -30.11
C GLU A 361 -27.18 9.44 -29.96
N LEU A 362 -27.13 8.65 -28.89
CA LEU A 362 -28.14 7.65 -28.56
C LEU A 362 -29.50 8.31 -28.36
N LEU A 363 -29.60 9.30 -27.47
CA LEU A 363 -30.84 9.99 -27.19
C LEU A 363 -31.31 10.85 -28.37
N GLY A 364 -30.38 11.47 -29.10
CA GLY A 364 -30.72 12.27 -30.28
C GLY A 364 -31.45 11.45 -31.32
N ASN A 365 -30.93 10.26 -31.64
CA ASN A 365 -31.57 9.37 -32.62
C ASN A 365 -32.92 8.82 -32.13
N LEU A 366 -33.01 8.41 -30.85
CA LEU A 366 -34.27 7.89 -30.29
C LEU A 366 -35.34 8.99 -30.21
N LEU A 367 -34.99 10.18 -29.75
CA LEU A 367 -35.92 11.30 -29.60
C LEU A 367 -36.32 11.88 -30.95
N GLU A 368 -35.42 12.01 -31.91
CA GLU A 368 -35.78 12.43 -33.27
C GLU A 368 -36.81 11.47 -33.88
N ASN A 369 -36.62 10.16 -33.69
CA ASN A 369 -37.59 9.17 -34.14
C ASN A 369 -38.95 9.32 -33.44
N ALA A 370 -38.95 9.51 -32.11
CA ALA A 370 -40.17 9.71 -31.33
C ALA A 370 -40.91 10.99 -31.76
N TYR A 371 -40.23 12.13 -31.89
CA TYR A 371 -40.83 13.40 -32.35
C TYR A 371 -41.42 13.28 -33.76
N ARG A 372 -40.72 12.57 -34.65
CA ARG A 372 -41.18 12.35 -36.02
C ARG A 372 -42.47 11.53 -36.08
N LEU A 373 -42.61 10.50 -35.25
CA LEU A 373 -43.70 9.52 -35.35
C LEU A 373 -44.85 9.71 -34.35
N CYS A 374 -44.62 10.41 -33.23
CA CYS A 374 -45.65 10.69 -32.23
C CYS A 374 -46.84 11.48 -32.81
N LEU A 375 -48.00 11.33 -32.19
CA LEU A 375 -49.17 12.17 -32.43
C LEU A 375 -49.07 13.48 -31.64
N GLY A 376 -48.48 13.44 -30.44
CA GLY A 376 -48.25 14.64 -29.65
C GLY A 376 -47.59 14.40 -28.29
N GLN A 377 -47.29 13.15 -27.90
CA GLN A 377 -46.68 12.85 -26.61
C GLN A 377 -45.44 11.97 -26.75
N VAL A 378 -44.41 12.32 -25.99
CA VAL A 378 -43.19 11.53 -25.83
C VAL A 378 -42.90 11.39 -24.34
N ARG A 379 -42.52 10.20 -23.88
CA ARG A 379 -42.10 9.96 -22.49
C ARG A 379 -40.68 9.43 -22.47
N ILE A 380 -39.87 10.00 -21.58
CA ILE A 380 -38.49 9.60 -21.35
C ILE A 380 -38.38 9.16 -19.90
N SER A 381 -38.01 7.90 -19.66
CA SER A 381 -37.77 7.37 -18.32
C SER A 381 -36.37 6.81 -18.20
N ALA A 382 -35.75 6.98 -17.03
CA ALA A 382 -34.43 6.43 -16.75
C ALA A 382 -34.25 6.10 -15.27
N SER A 383 -33.65 4.96 -14.96
CA SER A 383 -33.34 4.51 -13.61
C SER A 383 -32.02 3.73 -13.56
N ILE A 384 -31.41 3.63 -12.38
CA ILE A 384 -30.30 2.72 -12.13
C ILE A 384 -30.77 1.67 -11.13
N GLU A 385 -30.88 0.43 -11.58
CA GLU A 385 -31.41 -0.69 -10.80
C GLU A 385 -30.42 -1.85 -10.82
N HIS A 386 -30.07 -2.37 -9.64
CA HIS A 386 -29.13 -3.50 -9.48
C HIS A 386 -27.78 -3.34 -10.22
N GLY A 387 -27.33 -2.10 -10.41
CA GLY A 387 -26.08 -1.78 -11.11
C GLY A 387 -26.21 -1.71 -12.64
N ALA A 388 -27.41 -1.88 -13.20
CA ALA A 388 -27.71 -1.64 -14.61
C ALA A 388 -28.46 -0.30 -14.77
N CYS A 389 -28.14 0.43 -15.83
CA CYS A 389 -28.86 1.61 -16.26
C CYS A 389 -30.00 1.19 -17.20
N LEU A 390 -31.24 1.54 -16.84
CA LEU A 390 -32.41 1.37 -17.66
C LEU A 390 -32.82 2.72 -18.22
N LEU A 391 -32.95 2.82 -19.54
CA LEU A 391 -33.38 4.03 -20.24
C LEU A 391 -34.51 3.65 -21.21
N CYS A 392 -35.59 4.41 -21.24
CA CYS A 392 -36.71 4.16 -22.12
C CYS A 392 -37.17 5.46 -22.79
N VAL A 393 -37.43 5.39 -24.09
CA VAL A 393 -38.08 6.45 -24.87
C VAL A 393 -39.34 5.88 -25.49
N GLU A 394 -40.47 6.53 -25.22
CA GLU A 394 -41.81 6.11 -25.58
C GLU A 394 -42.54 7.20 -26.37
N ASP A 395 -43.37 6.81 -27.34
CA ASP A 395 -44.23 7.72 -28.12
C ASP A 395 -45.68 7.22 -28.23
N ASP A 396 -46.61 8.13 -28.56
CA ASP A 396 -48.03 7.86 -28.82
C ASP A 396 -48.37 7.67 -30.31
N GLY A 397 -47.37 7.31 -31.13
CA GLY A 397 -47.51 7.11 -32.57
C GLY A 397 -48.18 5.77 -32.97
N PRO A 398 -48.09 5.38 -34.26
CA PRO A 398 -48.72 4.14 -34.78
C PRO A 398 -48.07 2.84 -34.29
N GLY A 399 -47.00 2.91 -33.49
CA GLY A 399 -46.28 1.74 -32.98
C GLY A 399 -45.54 0.96 -34.07
N VAL A 400 -45.05 -0.23 -33.69
CA VAL A 400 -44.32 -1.12 -34.61
C VAL A 400 -44.87 -2.54 -34.52
N PRO A 401 -45.33 -3.14 -35.65
CA PRO A 401 -45.77 -4.53 -35.69
C PRO A 401 -44.69 -5.51 -35.21
N VAL A 402 -45.08 -6.51 -34.42
CA VAL A 402 -44.15 -7.45 -33.75
C VAL A 402 -43.21 -8.15 -34.74
N ASP A 403 -43.72 -8.54 -35.90
CA ASP A 403 -42.98 -9.18 -36.99
C ASP A 403 -41.92 -8.28 -37.65
N GLN A 404 -42.01 -6.98 -37.42
CA GLN A 404 -41.13 -5.96 -38.00
C GLN A 404 -40.11 -5.40 -37.01
N ARG A 405 -40.29 -5.63 -35.70
CA ARG A 405 -39.40 -5.10 -34.64
C ARG A 405 -37.96 -5.57 -34.79
N GLU A 406 -37.75 -6.87 -34.99
CA GLU A 406 -36.40 -7.41 -35.19
C GLU A 406 -35.75 -6.85 -36.45
N ARG A 407 -36.52 -6.55 -37.50
CA ARG A 407 -36.00 -6.03 -38.78
C ARG A 407 -35.55 -4.59 -38.66
N ILE A 408 -36.27 -3.75 -37.91
CA ILE A 408 -35.86 -2.36 -37.63
C ILE A 408 -34.57 -2.31 -36.81
N LEU A 409 -34.37 -3.29 -35.93
CA LEU A 409 -33.17 -3.43 -35.12
C LEU A 409 -32.02 -4.12 -35.90
N ARG A 410 -32.25 -4.58 -37.13
CA ARG A 410 -31.22 -5.14 -38.01
C ARG A 410 -30.64 -4.05 -38.91
N ARG A 411 -29.37 -4.24 -39.29
CA ARG A 411 -28.58 -3.24 -40.04
C ARG A 411 -29.21 -2.97 -41.41
N GLY A 412 -29.58 -1.71 -41.66
CA GLY A 412 -29.87 -1.19 -43.00
C GLY A 412 -31.21 -1.57 -43.63
N GLU A 413 -32.16 -2.14 -42.87
CA GLU A 413 -33.51 -2.44 -43.39
C GLU A 413 -34.51 -1.33 -43.03
N ARG A 414 -35.18 -0.78 -44.06
CA ARG A 414 -36.31 0.16 -43.94
C ARG A 414 -37.63 -0.61 -43.94
N LEU A 415 -38.62 -0.16 -43.17
CA LEU A 415 -40.01 -0.62 -43.33
C LEU A 415 -40.78 0.16 -44.39
N ASP A 416 -40.51 1.47 -44.53
CA ASP A 416 -41.23 2.34 -45.45
C ASP A 416 -40.33 2.90 -46.54
N ALA A 417 -40.66 2.58 -47.80
CA ALA A 417 -40.03 3.14 -49.00
C ALA A 417 -40.54 4.55 -49.36
N GLN A 418 -41.61 5.05 -48.72
CA GLN A 418 -42.35 6.24 -49.20
C GLN A 418 -42.08 7.56 -48.45
N HIS A 419 -41.42 7.57 -47.29
CA HIS A 419 -41.12 8.81 -46.55
C HIS A 419 -39.62 9.14 -46.55
N PRO A 420 -39.20 10.42 -46.71
CA PRO A 420 -37.80 10.81 -46.65
C PRO A 420 -37.31 10.79 -45.20
N GLY A 421 -36.39 9.88 -44.88
CA GLY A 421 -35.75 9.77 -43.57
C GLY A 421 -34.59 8.76 -43.64
N GLN A 422 -33.48 9.07 -42.98
CA GLN A 422 -32.19 8.43 -43.28
C GLN A 422 -32.06 6.95 -42.86
N GLY A 423 -32.95 6.37 -42.04
CA GLY A 423 -32.92 4.94 -41.65
C GLY A 423 -31.67 4.49 -40.87
N ILE A 424 -30.75 5.41 -40.56
CA ILE A 424 -29.47 5.18 -39.92
C ILE A 424 -29.59 5.19 -38.39
N GLY A 425 -30.55 5.95 -37.85
CA GLY A 425 -30.59 6.28 -36.41
C GLY A 425 -30.69 5.06 -35.49
N THR A 426 -31.54 4.09 -35.81
CA THR A 426 -31.72 2.89 -34.96
C THR A 426 -30.52 1.94 -35.00
N ALA A 427 -29.80 1.89 -36.14
CA ALA A 427 -28.57 1.11 -36.26
C ALA A 427 -27.44 1.74 -35.44
N VAL A 428 -27.30 3.08 -35.48
CA VAL A 428 -26.37 3.83 -34.64
C VAL A 428 -26.63 3.60 -33.16
N VAL A 429 -27.89 3.69 -32.74
CA VAL A 429 -28.28 3.43 -31.34
C VAL A 429 -27.86 2.03 -30.91
N LYS A 430 -28.11 1.02 -31.75
CA LYS A 430 -27.70 -0.37 -31.48
C LYS A 430 -26.19 -0.51 -31.33
N ASP A 431 -25.40 0.09 -32.22
CA ASP A 431 -23.94 -0.02 -32.15
C ASP A 431 -23.35 0.74 -30.95
N ILE A 432 -23.96 1.85 -30.54
CA ILE A 432 -23.62 2.51 -29.27
C ILE A 432 -23.91 1.55 -28.12
N ILE A 433 -25.12 0.99 -28.03
CA ILE A 433 -25.51 0.10 -26.93
C ILE A 433 -24.62 -1.16 -26.86
N GLU A 434 -24.34 -1.80 -27.99
CA GLU A 434 -23.42 -2.93 -28.08
C GLU A 434 -22.00 -2.57 -27.63
N SER A 435 -21.53 -1.35 -27.88
CA SER A 435 -20.21 -0.88 -27.42
C SER A 435 -20.10 -0.72 -25.90
N TYR A 436 -21.25 -0.56 -25.22
CA TYR A 436 -21.39 -0.54 -23.77
C TYR A 436 -21.81 -1.89 -23.19
N GLU A 437 -21.77 -2.98 -24.00
CA GLU A 437 -22.18 -4.32 -23.59
C GLU A 437 -23.66 -4.39 -23.12
N GLY A 438 -24.48 -3.46 -23.61
CA GLY A 438 -25.89 -3.35 -23.29
C GLY A 438 -26.83 -4.05 -24.29
N GLU A 439 -28.13 -3.95 -24.02
CA GLU A 439 -29.21 -4.54 -24.80
C GLU A 439 -30.24 -3.48 -25.19
N LEU A 440 -30.76 -3.58 -26.42
CA LEU A 440 -31.81 -2.71 -26.96
C LEU A 440 -33.05 -3.56 -27.28
N PHE A 441 -34.18 -3.16 -26.72
CA PHE A 441 -35.48 -3.78 -26.95
C PHE A 441 -36.45 -2.77 -27.54
N LEU A 442 -37.34 -3.27 -28.41
CA LEU A 442 -38.44 -2.50 -28.98
C LEU A 442 -39.75 -3.18 -28.57
N GLU A 443 -40.60 -2.45 -27.87
CA GLU A 443 -41.85 -2.92 -27.29
C GLU A 443 -43.01 -1.97 -27.63
N ASP A 444 -44.22 -2.35 -27.24
CA ASP A 444 -45.37 -1.45 -27.28
C ASP A 444 -45.28 -0.44 -26.14
N SER A 445 -45.56 0.83 -26.42
CA SER A 445 -45.62 1.86 -25.38
C SER A 445 -46.98 1.85 -24.68
N GLU A 446 -46.97 2.20 -23.40
CA GLU A 446 -48.20 2.51 -22.65
C GLU A 446 -48.94 3.73 -23.22
N LEU A 447 -48.26 4.57 -23.99
CA LEU A 447 -48.85 5.69 -24.72
C LEU A 447 -49.57 5.27 -26.00
N GLY A 448 -49.44 4.01 -26.42
CA GLY A 448 -50.08 3.45 -27.62
C GLY A 448 -49.16 3.33 -28.85
N GLY A 449 -47.96 3.92 -28.83
CA GLY A 449 -46.97 3.83 -29.90
C GLY A 449 -45.82 2.87 -29.59
N ALA A 450 -44.59 3.30 -29.88
CA ALA A 450 -43.40 2.46 -29.72
C ALA A 450 -42.62 2.79 -28.42
N ALA A 451 -42.02 1.78 -27.80
CA ALA A 451 -41.15 1.91 -26.64
C ALA A 451 -39.75 1.33 -26.93
N PHE A 452 -38.74 2.19 -26.98
CA PHE A 452 -37.34 1.79 -27.09
C PHE A 452 -36.72 1.69 -25.70
N ARG A 453 -36.47 0.46 -25.23
CA ARG A 453 -35.83 0.19 -23.93
C ARG A 453 -34.37 -0.18 -24.11
N VAL A 454 -33.51 0.51 -23.36
CA VAL A 454 -32.07 0.34 -23.35
C VAL A 454 -31.65 -0.11 -21.95
N ARG A 455 -30.85 -1.19 -21.89
CA ARG A 455 -30.25 -1.70 -20.67
C ARG A 455 -28.73 -1.71 -20.82
N ILE A 456 -28.00 -1.05 -19.91
CA ILE A 456 -26.53 -0.96 -19.93
C ILE A 456 -25.95 -1.35 -18.57
#